data_AF-A0A955P4P4-F1
#
_entry.id   AF-A0A955P4P4-F1
#
_cell.length_a   1.000
_cell.length_b   1.000
_cell.length_c   1.000
_cell.angle_alpha   90.00
_cell.angle_beta   90.00
_cell.angle_gamma   90.00
#
_symmetry.space_group_name_H-M   'P 1'
#
loop_
_entity.id
_entity.type
_entity.pdbx_description
1 polymer ?
#
loop_
_entity_poly.entity_id
_entity_poly.type
_entity_poly.pdbx_seq_one_letter_code
_entity_poly.pdbx_strand_id
1 'polypeptide(L)'
;EVGGPLAIFIGIVIFSPVIETFLMASGIWLLSFITQRPLRLALLSAILWAALHSLLSPPWGIGILWPFFVFSCAYLAWRKKTWWRAIWVTICIHAFQNFFPGLAVIFATT
;
A
#
# COMPACT_ATOMS: atom_id res chain seq x y z
N GLU A 1 0.60 -19.27 18.92
CA GLU A 1 -0.12 -17.97 19.03
C GLU A 1 0.57 -16.99 18.08
N VAL A 2 -0.13 -16.46 17.09
CA VAL A 2 0.48 -15.55 16.12
C VAL A 2 0.56 -14.15 16.75
N GLY A 3 1.63 -13.89 17.50
CA GLY A 3 2.09 -12.57 17.96
C GLY A 3 1.16 -11.80 18.91
N GLY A 4 1.67 -11.35 20.07
CA GLY A 4 0.92 -10.43 20.94
C GLY A 4 0.57 -9.09 20.25
N PRO A 5 -0.25 -8.22 20.88
CA PRO A 5 -0.75 -6.98 20.25
C PRO A 5 0.32 -6.09 19.62
N LEU A 6 1.50 -6.01 20.26
CA LEU A 6 2.67 -5.28 19.73
C LEU A 6 3.19 -5.89 18.42
N ALA A 7 3.23 -7.22 18.31
CA ALA A 7 3.70 -7.89 17.10
C ALA A 7 2.74 -7.64 15.92
N ILE A 8 1.42 -7.64 16.18
CA ILE A 8 0.41 -7.31 15.18
C ILE A 8 0.58 -5.86 14.71
N PHE A 9 0.77 -4.92 15.64
CA PHE A 9 1.01 -3.52 15.31
C PHE A 9 2.25 -3.30 14.44
N ILE A 10 3.39 -3.91 14.82
CA ILE A 10 4.63 -3.84 14.04
C ILE A 10 4.41 -4.46 12.64
N GLY A 11 3.64 -5.56 12.56
CA GLY A 11 3.23 -6.18 11.31
C GLY A 11 2.48 -5.20 10.39
N ILE A 12 1.48 -4.51 10.93
CA ILE A 12 0.61 -3.58 10.20
C ILE A 12 1.33 -2.29 9.80
N VAL A 13 2.17 -1.73 10.68
CA VAL A 13 2.75 -0.38 10.49
C VAL A 13 4.12 -0.42 9.82
N ILE A 14 4.88 -1.50 9.97
CA ILE A 14 6.25 -1.59 9.44
C ILE A 14 6.34 -2.64 8.33
N PHE A 15 6.01 -3.90 8.62
CA PHE A 15 6.28 -4.99 7.67
C PHE A 15 5.34 -4.96 6.45
N SER A 16 4.03 -4.82 6.65
CA SER A 16 3.05 -4.75 5.55
C SER A 16 3.37 -3.60 4.58
N PRO A 17 3.59 -2.34 5.03
CA PRO A 17 3.92 -1.23 4.15
C PRO A 17 5.16 -1.45 3.29
N VAL A 18 6.21 -2.06 3.84
CA VAL A 18 7.43 -2.40 3.11
C VAL A 18 7.12 -3.41 2.01
N ILE A 19 6.52 -4.55 2.36
CA ILE A 19 6.25 -5.64 1.43
C ILE A 19 5.29 -5.19 0.33
N GLU A 20 4.17 -4.56 0.72
CA GLU A 20 3.14 -4.11 -0.21
C GLU A 20 3.65 -3.02 -1.14
N THR A 21 4.55 -2.13 -0.70
CA THR A 21 5.14 -1.11 -1.58
C THR A 21 6.02 -1.75 -2.66
N PHE A 22 6.81 -2.78 -2.34
CA PHE A 22 7.60 -3.50 -3.35
C PHE A 22 6.71 -4.26 -4.33
N LEU A 23 5.65 -4.91 -3.84
CA LEU A 23 4.65 -5.56 -4.70
C LEU A 23 3.94 -4.52 -5.58
N MET A 24 3.61 -3.34 -5.04
CA MET A 24 2.93 -2.28 -5.78
C MET A 24 3.84 -1.71 -6.86
N ALA A 25 5.11 -1.47 -6.55
CA ALA A 25 6.11 -1.04 -7.52
C ALA A 25 6.25 -2.03 -8.68
N SER A 26 6.24 -3.33 -8.38
CA SER A 26 6.24 -4.42 -9.38
C SER A 26 4.95 -4.43 -10.21
N GLY A 27 3.79 -4.27 -9.57
CA GLY A 27 2.50 -4.16 -10.26
C GLY A 27 2.43 -2.95 -11.20
N ILE A 28 2.91 -1.78 -10.76
CA ILE A 28 3.01 -0.58 -11.60
C ILE A 28 3.97 -0.81 -12.77
N TRP A 29 5.08 -1.54 -12.56
CA TRP A 29 5.99 -1.91 -13.64
C TRP A 29 5.28 -2.79 -14.68
N LEU A 30 4.54 -3.82 -14.26
CA LEU A 30 3.74 -4.65 -15.18
C LEU A 30 2.67 -3.84 -15.93
N LEU A 31 1.94 -2.97 -15.22
CA LEU A 31 0.92 -2.12 -15.84
C LEU A 31 1.51 -1.10 -16.82
N SER A 32 2.80 -0.80 -16.73
CA SER A 32 3.48 0.10 -17.68
C SER A 32 3.54 -0.45 -19.10
N PHE A 33 3.44 -1.78 -19.26
CA PHE A 33 3.29 -2.39 -20.59
C PHE A 33 1.94 -2.05 -21.27
N ILE A 34 0.93 -1.61 -20.51
CA ILE A 34 -0.39 -1.21 -21.02
C ILE A 34 -0.44 0.31 -21.26
N THR A 35 0.10 1.11 -20.33
CA THR A 35 0.09 2.57 -20.47
C THR A 35 1.27 3.24 -19.76
N GLN A 36 1.79 4.30 -20.35
CA GLN A 36 2.88 5.11 -19.77
C GLN A 36 2.36 6.40 -19.10
N ARG A 37 1.03 6.64 -19.10
CA ARG A 37 0.44 7.85 -18.51
C ARG A 37 0.35 7.70 -16.98
N PRO A 38 1.00 8.57 -16.16
CA PRO A 38 1.11 8.37 -14.71
C PRO A 38 -0.24 8.25 -13.99
N LEU A 39 -1.21 9.10 -14.34
CA LEU A 39 -2.54 9.04 -13.72
C LEU A 39 -3.25 7.72 -14.02
N ARG A 40 -3.14 7.21 -15.26
CA ARG A 40 -3.75 5.92 -15.64
C ARG A 40 -3.06 4.77 -14.92
N LEU A 41 -1.73 4.81 -14.78
CA LEU A 41 -1.00 3.81 -13.99
C LEU A 41 -1.44 3.79 -12.53
N ALA A 42 -1.59 4.95 -11.90
CA ALA A 42 -2.06 5.05 -10.52
C ALA A 42 -3.48 4.49 -10.36
N LEU A 43 -4.41 4.83 -11.28
CA LEU A 43 -5.77 4.30 -11.27
C LEU A 43 -5.81 2.78 -11.47
N LEU A 44 -5.10 2.26 -12.47
CA LEU A 44 -5.04 0.82 -12.73
C LEU A 44 -4.41 0.06 -11.55
N SER A 45 -3.36 0.61 -10.95
CA SER A 45 -2.74 0.00 -9.78
C SER A 45 -3.69 -0.01 -8.59
N ALA A 46 -4.39 1.09 -8.30
CA ALA A 46 -5.38 1.15 -7.23
C ALA A 46 -6.51 0.13 -7.42
N ILE A 47 -7.04 0.01 -8.65
CA ILE A 47 -8.08 -0.96 -8.99
C ILE A 47 -7.57 -2.39 -8.82
N LEU A 48 -6.35 -2.68 -9.28
CA LEU A 48 -5.73 -4.00 -9.11
C LEU A 48 -5.63 -4.36 -7.62
N TRP A 49 -5.15 -3.44 -6.80
CA TRP A 49 -5.00 -3.68 -5.36
C TRP A 49 -6.31 -3.80 -4.62
N ALA A 50 -7.30 -2.97 -4.95
CA ALA A 50 -8.66 -3.08 -4.42
C ALA A 50 -9.27 -4.44 -4.79
N ALA A 51 -9.13 -4.88 -6.04
CA ALA A 51 -9.63 -6.17 -6.50
C ALA A 51 -8.97 -7.34 -5.75
N LEU A 52 -7.64 -7.34 -5.61
CA LEU A 52 -6.91 -8.38 -4.86
C LEU A 52 -7.36 -8.46 -3.40
N HIS A 53 -7.54 -7.31 -2.74
CA HIS A 53 -8.02 -7.26 -1.36
C HIS A 53 -9.49 -7.70 -1.22
N SER A 54 -10.33 -7.37 -2.20
CA SER A 54 -11.72 -7.85 -2.25
C SER A 54 -11.84 -9.37 -2.36
N LEU A 55 -10.82 -10.08 -2.84
CA LEU A 55 -10.81 -11.55 -2.86
C LEU A 55 -10.77 -12.15 -1.46
N LEU A 56 -10.18 -11.45 -0.49
CA LEU A 56 -10.13 -11.87 0.92
C LEU A 56 -11.31 -11.31 1.73
N SER A 57 -11.67 -10.05 1.47
CA SER A 57 -12.78 -9.36 2.15
C SER A 57 -13.32 -8.24 1.25
N PRO A 58 -14.52 -8.40 0.64
CA PRO A 58 -15.04 -7.41 -0.31
C PRO A 58 -15.15 -5.96 0.22
N PRO A 59 -15.60 -5.72 1.47
CA PRO A 59 -15.62 -4.36 2.02
C PRO A 59 -14.23 -3.75 2.16
N TRP A 60 -13.21 -4.59 2.39
CA TRP A 60 -11.84 -4.13 2.57
C TRP A 60 -11.27 -3.52 1.28
N GLY A 61 -11.57 -4.11 0.12
CA GLY A 61 -11.11 -3.57 -1.16
C GLY A 61 -11.58 -2.14 -1.44
N ILE A 62 -12.78 -1.76 -0.98
CA ILE A 62 -13.30 -0.39 -1.11
C ILE A 62 -12.45 0.58 -0.26
N GLY A 63 -12.14 0.21 0.98
CA GLY A 63 -11.31 1.03 1.87
C GLY A 63 -9.87 1.20 1.38
N ILE A 64 -9.34 0.18 0.71
CA ILE A 64 -7.96 0.11 0.22
C ILE A 64 -7.75 0.84 -1.12
N LEU A 65 -8.80 1.01 -1.92
CA LEU A 65 -8.74 1.67 -3.23
C LEU A 65 -8.08 3.07 -3.15
N TRP A 66 -8.54 3.92 -2.23
CA TRP A 66 -8.05 5.29 -2.13
C TRP A 66 -6.59 5.38 -1.64
N PRO A 67 -6.18 4.70 -0.53
CA PRO A 67 -4.78 4.64 -0.13
C PRO A 67 -3.84 4.19 -1.26
N PHE A 68 -4.16 3.10 -1.96
CA PHE A 68 -3.28 2.61 -3.03
C PHE A 68 -3.21 3.54 -4.24
N PHE A 69 -4.27 4.30 -4.51
CA PHE A 69 -4.21 5.37 -5.50
C PHE A 69 -3.20 6.46 -5.09
N VAL A 70 -3.25 6.91 -3.83
CA VAL A 70 -2.33 7.91 -3.28
C VAL A 70 -0.89 7.38 -3.27
N PHE A 71 -0.68 6.14 -2.82
CA PHE A 71 0.63 5.49 -2.79
C PHE A 71 1.24 5.38 -4.19
N SER A 72 0.41 5.01 -5.18
CA SER A 72 0.83 4.93 -6.58
C SER A 72 1.20 6.30 -7.15
N CYS A 73 0.44 7.34 -6.82
CA CYS A 73 0.76 8.72 -7.20
C CYS A 73 2.09 9.17 -6.61
N ALA A 74 2.31 8.92 -5.31
CA ALA A 74 3.56 9.23 -4.64
C ALA A 74 4.74 8.48 -5.29
N TYR A 75 4.60 7.16 -5.50
CA TYR A 75 5.63 6.35 -6.14
C TYR A 75 5.99 6.90 -7.53
N LEU A 76 5.01 7.16 -8.38
CA LEU A 76 5.23 7.67 -9.74
C LEU A 76 5.82 9.09 -9.76
N ALA A 77 5.45 9.94 -8.81
CA ALA A 77 6.01 11.29 -8.69
C ALA A 77 7.50 11.26 -8.32
N TRP A 78 7.86 10.44 -7.32
CA TRP A 78 9.23 10.35 -6.79
C TRP A 78 10.15 9.47 -7.65
N ARG A 79 9.59 8.54 -8.43
CA ARG A 79 10.37 7.68 -9.35
C ARG A 79 11.13 8.49 -10.41
N LYS A 80 10.63 9.68 -10.78
CA LYS A 80 11.32 10.62 -11.68
C LYS A 80 12.65 11.13 -11.13
N LYS A 81 12.88 11.04 -9.81
CA LYS A 81 14.13 11.44 -9.16
C LYS A 81 15.06 10.25 -9.02
N THR A 82 14.62 9.21 -8.32
CA THR A 82 15.34 7.93 -8.17
C THR A 82 14.34 6.85 -7.76
N TRP A 83 14.60 5.59 -8.11
CA TRP A 83 13.75 4.48 -7.67
C TRP A 83 13.67 4.35 -6.14
N TRP A 84 14.79 4.47 -5.43
CA TRP A 84 14.81 4.36 -3.96
C TRP A 84 14.01 5.45 -3.23
N ARG A 85 14.04 6.70 -3.71
CA ARG A 85 13.18 7.76 -3.15
C ARG A 85 11.71 7.44 -3.32
N ALA A 86 11.31 6.84 -4.45
CA ALA A 86 9.93 6.42 -4.66
C ALA A 86 9.50 5.36 -3.66
N ILE A 87 10.34 4.34 -3.45
CA ILE A 87 10.08 3.28 -2.48
C ILE A 87 9.96 3.85 -1.07
N TRP A 88 10.98 4.58 -0.58
CA TRP A 88 10.99 5.05 0.80
C TRP A 88 9.89 6.06 1.12
N VAL A 89 9.63 7.01 0.22
CA VAL A 89 8.54 7.98 0.45
C VAL A 89 7.19 7.28 0.49
N THR A 90 6.94 6.33 -0.42
CA THR A 90 5.69 5.57 -0.41
C THR A 90 5.57 4.70 0.84
N ILE A 91 6.62 4.01 1.28
CA ILE A 91 6.62 3.24 2.53
C ILE A 91 6.27 4.13 3.72
N CYS A 92 6.85 5.33 3.83
CA CYS A 92 6.55 6.25 4.93
C CYS A 92 5.08 6.71 4.93
N ILE A 93 4.54 7.06 3.76
CA ILE A 93 3.13 7.45 3.62
C ILE A 93 2.21 6.27 3.98
N HIS A 94 2.57 5.06 3.54
CA HIS A 94 1.80 3.85 3.80
C HIS A 94 1.85 3.46 5.29
N ALA A 95 3.02 3.49 5.91
CA ALA A 95 3.18 3.29 7.35
C ALA A 95 2.35 4.30 8.16
N PHE A 96 2.35 5.56 7.74
CA PHE A 96 1.53 6.60 8.38
C PHE A 96 0.03 6.34 8.23
N GLN A 97 -0.43 5.93 7.03
CA GLN A 97 -1.82 5.52 6.80
C GLN A 97 -2.22 4.34 7.71
N ASN A 98 -1.30 3.38 7.91
CA ASN A 98 -1.56 2.19 8.72
C ASN A 98 -1.40 2.41 10.22
N PHE A 99 -0.86 3.56 10.66
CA PHE A 99 -0.61 3.85 12.06
C PHE A 99 -1.90 3.83 12.89
N PHE A 100 -2.94 4.58 12.50
CA PHE A 100 -4.20 4.63 13.23
C PHE A 100 -4.99 3.30 13.19
N PRO A 101 -5.12 2.62 12.04
CA PRO A 101 -5.68 1.27 12.00
C PRO A 101 -4.91 0.28 12.91
N GLY A 102 -3.58 0.34 12.90
CA GLY A 102 -2.74 -0.48 13.77
C GLY A 102 -3.01 -0.21 15.25
N LEU A 103 -3.10 1.06 15.66
CA LEU A 103 -3.45 1.43 17.04
C LEU A 103 -4.86 0.92 17.42
N ALA A 104 -5.84 1.05 16.53
CA ALA A 104 -7.19 0.55 16.76
C ALA A 104 -7.20 -0.97 17.01
N VAL A 105 -6.37 -1.73 16.30
CA VAL A 105 -6.23 -3.18 16.51
C VAL A 105 -5.61 -3.49 17.88
N ILE A 106 -4.60 -2.73 18.34
CA ILE A 106 -4.07 -2.90 19.70
C ILE A 106 -5.20 -2.73 20.73
N PHE A 107 -5.91 -1.59 20.70
CA PHE A 107 -6.96 -1.30 21.70
C PHE A 107 -8.14 -2.27 21.65
N ALA A 108 -8.40 -2.91 20.51
CA ALA A 108 -9.45 -3.91 20.37
C ALA A 108 -9.02 -5.31 20.84
N THR A 109 -7.72 -5.55 21.04
CA THR A 109 -7.15 -6.87 21.38
C THR A 109 -6.50 -6.92 22.76
N THR A 110 -6.44 -5.79 23.47
CA THR A 110 -6.05 -5.66 24.88
C THR A 110 -7.27 -5.58 25.78
#